data_AF-A0A9P2WRK3-F1
#
_entry.id   AF-A0A9P2WRK3-F1
#
_cell.length_a   1.000
_cell.length_b   1.000
_cell.length_c   1.000
_cell.angle_alpha   90.00
_cell.angle_beta   90.00
_cell.angle_gamma   90.00
#
_symmetry.space_group_name_H-M   'P 1'
#
loop_
_entity.id
_entity.type
_entity.pdbx_description
1 polymer ?
#
loop_
_entity_poly.entity_id
_entity_poly.type
_entity_poly.pdbx_seq_one_letter_code
_entity_poly.pdbx_strand_id
1 'polypeptide(L)'
;MLRVLLASLLICAAALLMPAPASGHSRAGRVSRQATPAETPRRQARIIPQRIPNYAEFAACAEQHSALWEITYEYGNPRPYTARNRVTGHTVAVDDLDLLDHILGTYEPPHPVRGYYGQQVVGGGA
;
A
#
# COMPACT_ATOMS: atom_id res chain seq x y z
N MET A 1 5.12 4.50 14.88
CA MET A 1 4.60 4.20 13.52
C MET A 1 5.67 4.21 12.43
N LEU A 2 6.60 5.19 12.39
CA LEU A 2 7.73 5.23 11.43
C LEU A 2 8.60 3.95 11.37
N ARG A 3 8.71 3.23 12.51
CA ARG A 3 9.50 1.99 12.63
C ARG A 3 8.93 0.79 11.86
N VAL A 4 7.61 0.75 11.64
CA VAL A 4 6.93 -0.39 10.99
C VAL A 4 7.07 -0.30 9.46
N LEU A 5 7.03 0.93 8.92
CA LEU A 5 7.29 1.23 7.52
C LEU A 5 8.73 0.90 7.09
N LEU A 6 9.71 1.25 7.93
CA LEU A 6 11.13 0.93 7.69
C LEU A 6 11.40 -0.58 7.67
N ALA A 7 10.77 -1.35 8.57
CA ALA A 7 10.93 -2.81 8.62
C ALA A 7 10.36 -3.50 7.37
N SER A 8 9.20 -3.03 6.86
CA SER A 8 8.58 -3.58 5.66
C SER A 8 9.41 -3.31 4.39
N LEU A 9 10.04 -2.13 4.30
CA LEU A 9 10.89 -1.75 3.16
C LEU A 9 12.22 -2.54 3.16
N LEU A 10 12.76 -2.85 4.34
CA LEU A 10 13.98 -3.66 4.51
C LEU A 10 13.77 -5.13 4.12
N ILE A 11 12.60 -5.71 4.40
CA ILE A 11 12.28 -7.11 4.06
C ILE A 11 12.14 -7.28 2.54
N CYS A 12 11.57 -6.29 1.83
CA CYS A 12 11.48 -6.32 0.37
C CYS A 12 12.83 -6.19 -0.33
N ALA A 13 13.78 -5.42 0.23
CA ALA A 13 15.11 -5.26 -0.36
C ALA A 13 15.98 -6.53 -0.22
N ALA A 14 15.85 -7.28 0.87
CA ALA A 14 16.62 -8.50 1.10
C ALA A 14 16.24 -9.67 0.16
N ALA A 15 15.00 -9.71 -0.32
CA ALA A 15 14.54 -10.75 -1.24
C ALA A 15 15.07 -10.61 -2.68
N LEU A 16 15.55 -9.41 -3.05
CA LEU A 16 16.02 -9.10 -4.41
C LEU A 16 17.53 -9.36 -4.61
N LEU A 17 18.25 -9.74 -3.56
CA LEU A 17 19.71 -9.90 -3.56
C LEU A 17 20.18 -11.33 -3.27
N MET A 18 19.47 -12.35 -3.76
CA MET A 18 19.96 -13.73 -3.70
C MET A 18 20.67 -14.10 -5.01
N PRO A 19 22.01 -14.11 -5.06
CA PRO A 19 22.75 -14.71 -6.17
C PRO A 19 22.57 -16.22 -6.14
N ALA A 20 22.20 -16.79 -7.28
CA ALA A 20 22.11 -18.23 -7.45
C ALA A 20 23.49 -18.89 -7.23
N PRO A 21 23.64 -19.90 -6.35
CA PRO A 21 24.83 -20.73 -6.36
C PRO A 21 24.74 -21.73 -7.52
N ALA A 22 25.71 -21.64 -8.43
CA ALA A 22 25.90 -22.61 -9.49
C ALA A 22 26.52 -23.93 -8.97
N SER A 23 25.90 -25.03 -9.37
CA SER A 23 26.49 -26.32 -9.77
C SER A 23 27.50 -27.02 -8.85
N GLY A 24 27.01 -27.93 -8.01
CA GLY A 24 27.80 -29.04 -7.46
C GLY A 24 27.61 -30.32 -8.30
N HIS A 25 28.66 -30.73 -9.02
CA HIS A 25 28.72 -32.06 -9.64
C HIS A 25 28.97 -33.11 -8.56
N SER A 26 28.11 -34.11 -8.44
CA SER A 26 28.37 -35.31 -7.63
C SER A 26 27.87 -36.55 -8.36
N ARG A 27 28.84 -37.28 -8.93
CA ARG A 27 28.70 -38.60 -9.52
C ARG A 27 29.01 -39.64 -8.44
N ALA A 28 28.01 -40.35 -7.93
CA ALA A 28 28.19 -41.66 -7.30
C ALA A 28 26.84 -42.35 -7.04
N GLY A 29 26.77 -43.64 -7.36
CA GLY A 29 25.89 -44.59 -6.67
C GLY A 29 24.52 -44.83 -7.30
N ARG A 30 24.46 -45.71 -8.30
CA ARG A 30 23.22 -46.37 -8.72
C ARG A 30 22.79 -47.34 -7.60
N VAL A 31 21.90 -46.89 -6.71
CA VAL A 31 21.16 -47.78 -5.81
C VAL A 31 19.69 -47.69 -6.19
N SER A 32 19.17 -48.78 -6.75
CA SER A 32 17.75 -48.96 -7.01
C SER A 32 17.03 -49.02 -5.66
N ARG A 33 16.58 -47.86 -5.17
CA ARG A 33 15.55 -47.80 -4.12
C ARG A 33 14.22 -47.77 -4.83
N GLN A 34 13.46 -48.84 -4.64
CA GLN A 34 12.03 -48.93 -4.92
C GLN A 34 11.36 -47.58 -4.63
N ALA A 35 10.87 -46.92 -5.68
CA ALA A 35 10.14 -45.68 -5.55
C ALA A 35 8.81 -45.98 -4.86
N THR A 36 8.76 -45.78 -3.55
CA THR A 36 7.50 -45.56 -2.83
C THR A 36 6.76 -44.43 -3.59
N PRO A 37 5.47 -44.56 -3.92
CA PRO A 37 4.72 -43.44 -4.48
C PRO A 37 4.85 -42.28 -3.50
N ALA A 38 5.63 -41.27 -3.85
CA ALA A 38 5.78 -40.08 -3.05
C ALA A 38 4.37 -39.47 -2.94
N GLU A 39 3.86 -39.41 -1.72
CA GLU A 39 2.63 -38.70 -1.39
C GLU A 39 2.72 -37.33 -2.05
N THR A 40 1.87 -37.11 -3.06
CA THR A 40 1.88 -35.86 -3.81
C THR A 40 1.70 -34.75 -2.78
N PRO A 41 2.60 -33.74 -2.72
CA PRO A 41 2.49 -32.71 -1.69
C PRO A 41 1.08 -32.13 -1.79
N ARG A 42 0.29 -32.32 -0.72
CA ARG A 42 -1.10 -31.85 -0.64
C ARG A 42 -1.10 -30.42 -1.16
N ARG A 43 -1.86 -30.19 -2.24
CA ARG A 43 -2.04 -28.87 -2.86
C ARG A 43 -2.46 -27.91 -1.76
N GLN A 44 -1.53 -27.11 -1.26
CA GLN A 44 -1.83 -26.10 -0.25
C GLN A 44 -2.86 -25.16 -0.88
N ALA A 45 -4.03 -25.04 -0.25
CA ALA A 45 -5.03 -24.10 -0.68
C ALA A 45 -4.40 -22.71 -0.63
N ARG A 46 -4.23 -22.09 -1.81
CA ARG A 46 -3.75 -20.72 -1.88
C ARG A 46 -4.82 -19.84 -1.22
N ILE A 47 -4.44 -19.09 -0.19
CA ILE A 47 -5.32 -18.07 0.38
C ILE A 47 -5.60 -17.06 -0.73
N ILE A 48 -6.85 -17.02 -1.20
CA ILE A 48 -7.28 -16.03 -2.18
C ILE A 48 -7.49 -14.73 -1.40
N PRO A 49 -6.76 -13.64 -1.72
CA PRO A 49 -7.00 -12.37 -1.08
C PRO A 49 -8.44 -11.94 -1.33
N GLN A 50 -9.10 -11.44 -0.28
CA GLN A 50 -10.43 -10.85 -0.38
C GLN A 50 -10.39 -9.76 -1.47
N ARG A 51 -11.39 -9.75 -2.35
CA ARG A 51 -11.43 -8.89 -3.54
C ARG A 51 -12.30 -7.66 -3.27
N ILE A 52 -11.83 -6.49 -3.74
CA ILE A 52 -12.48 -5.22 -3.40
C ILE A 52 -13.85 -5.26 -4.08
N PRO A 53 -14.95 -5.04 -3.35
CA PRO A 53 -16.27 -4.91 -3.96
C PRO A 53 -16.23 -3.85 -5.05
N ASN A 54 -16.83 -4.14 -6.20
CA ASN A 54 -16.87 -3.24 -7.36
C ASN A 54 -15.50 -2.63 -7.72
N TYR A 55 -14.45 -3.46 -7.77
CA TYR A 55 -13.09 -3.01 -8.07
C TYR A 55 -12.97 -2.09 -9.30
N ALA A 56 -13.76 -2.31 -10.34
CA ALA A 56 -13.72 -1.47 -11.55
C ALA A 56 -14.13 -0.02 -11.27
N GLU A 57 -15.21 0.19 -10.51
CA GLU A 57 -15.69 1.51 -10.10
C GLU A 57 -14.70 2.16 -9.14
N PHE A 58 -14.18 1.38 -8.18
CA PHE A 58 -13.14 1.85 -7.27
C PHE A 58 -11.89 2.33 -8.02
N ALA A 59 -11.42 1.55 -9.00
CA ALA A 59 -10.26 1.89 -9.80
C ALA A 59 -10.49 3.16 -10.63
N ALA A 60 -11.67 3.29 -11.25
CA ALA A 60 -12.04 4.49 -12.01
C ALA A 60 -12.06 5.74 -11.10
N CYS A 61 -12.69 5.66 -9.92
CA CYS A 61 -12.69 6.73 -8.93
C CYS A 61 -11.26 7.10 -8.48
N ALA A 62 -10.41 6.10 -8.22
CA ALA A 62 -9.02 6.32 -7.80
C ALA A 62 -8.19 6.99 -8.89
N GLU A 63 -8.37 6.58 -10.15
CA GLU A 63 -7.70 7.21 -11.30
C GLU A 63 -8.14 8.66 -11.49
N GLN A 64 -9.45 8.92 -11.46
CA GLN A 64 -10.05 10.25 -11.63
C GLN A 64 -9.51 11.28 -10.63
N HIS A 65 -9.36 10.89 -9.36
CA HIS A 65 -8.93 11.79 -8.28
C HIS A 65 -7.45 11.67 -7.90
N SER A 66 -6.69 10.85 -8.62
CA SER A 66 -5.28 10.50 -8.31
C SER A 66 -4.35 11.70 -8.18
N ALA A 67 -4.65 12.81 -8.86
CA ALA A 67 -3.85 14.02 -8.84
C ALA A 67 -3.77 14.66 -7.45
N LEU A 68 -4.87 14.68 -6.71
CA LEU A 68 -4.96 15.32 -5.39
C LEU A 68 -5.14 14.32 -4.25
N TRP A 69 -5.58 13.10 -4.55
CA TRP A 69 -6.01 12.14 -3.56
C TRP A 69 -5.27 10.80 -3.70
N GLU A 70 -5.09 10.15 -2.56
CA GLU A 70 -4.67 8.76 -2.44
C GLU A 70 -5.85 7.99 -1.85
N ILE A 71 -6.48 7.13 -2.65
CA ILE A 71 -7.64 6.33 -2.24
C ILE A 71 -7.18 4.92 -1.87
N THR A 72 -7.64 4.41 -0.73
CA THR A 72 -7.35 3.09 -0.19
C THR A 72 -8.65 2.39 0.22
N TYR A 73 -8.64 1.06 0.18
CA TYR A 73 -9.73 0.21 0.66
C TYR A 73 -9.26 -0.67 1.81
N GLU A 74 -10.00 -0.69 2.91
CA GLU A 74 -9.72 -1.53 4.08
C GLU A 74 -10.86 -2.52 4.37
N TYR A 75 -10.56 -3.82 4.39
CA TYR A 75 -11.55 -4.85 4.69
C TYR A 75 -11.93 -4.88 6.16
N GLY A 76 -13.23 -5.05 6.43
CA GLY A 76 -13.76 -5.19 7.79
C GLY A 76 -13.84 -3.88 8.56
N ASN A 77 -13.44 -2.76 7.94
CA ASN A 77 -13.69 -1.43 8.47
C ASN A 77 -15.16 -1.04 8.17
N PRO A 78 -15.92 -0.44 9.11
CA PRO A 78 -17.25 0.11 8.83
C PRO A 78 -17.24 1.24 7.79
N ARG A 79 -16.08 1.86 7.54
CA ARG A 79 -15.85 2.87 6.50
C ARG A 79 -14.67 2.43 5.62
N PRO A 80 -14.90 1.43 4.75
CA PRO A 80 -13.83 0.78 4.00
C PRO A 80 -13.14 1.70 3.00
N TYR A 81 -13.82 2.72 2.47
CA TYR A 81 -13.25 3.64 1.49
C TYR A 81 -12.62 4.84 2.19
N THR A 82 -11.29 4.93 2.13
CA THR A 82 -10.53 6.03 2.73
C THR A 82 -9.77 6.79 1.65
N ALA A 83 -9.83 8.11 1.67
CA ALA A 83 -9.08 8.98 0.79
C ALA A 83 -8.26 9.99 1.59
N ARG A 84 -6.99 10.17 1.23
CA ARG A 84 -6.08 11.15 1.83
C ARG A 84 -5.66 12.18 0.79
N ASN A 85 -5.82 13.46 1.11
CA ASN A 85 -5.38 14.54 0.25
C ASN A 85 -3.86 14.67 0.32
N ARG A 86 -3.20 14.60 -0.83
CA ARG A 86 -1.73 14.62 -0.95
C ARG A 86 -1.13 15.98 -0.60
N VAL A 87 -1.90 17.07 -0.74
CA VAL A 87 -1.43 18.45 -0.57
C VAL A 87 -1.72 18.95 0.85
N THR A 88 -2.96 18.78 1.30
CA THR A 88 -3.44 19.30 2.60
C THR A 88 -3.32 18.27 3.73
N GLY A 89 -3.18 16.99 3.40
CA GLY A 89 -3.14 15.89 4.38
C GLY A 89 -4.49 15.52 4.99
N HIS A 90 -5.59 16.17 4.57
CA HIS A 90 -6.93 15.84 5.04
C HIS A 90 -7.35 14.43 4.65
N THR A 91 -8.07 13.75 5.53
CA THR A 91 -8.53 12.37 5.33
C THR A 91 -10.04 12.31 5.39
N VAL A 92 -10.64 11.61 4.43
CA VAL A 92 -12.07 11.32 4.36
C VAL A 92 -12.21 9.80 4.40
N ALA A 93 -13.15 9.29 5.20
CA ALA A 93 -13.48 7.87 5.25
C ALA A 93 -15.00 7.70 5.22
N VAL A 94 -15.49 6.87 4.29
CA VAL A 94 -16.91 6.63 4.05
C VAL A 94 -17.17 5.15 3.75
N ASP A 95 -18.44 4.78 3.83
CA ASP A 95 -18.95 3.44 3.53
C ASP A 95 -19.46 3.27 2.10
N ASP A 96 -19.68 4.37 1.39
CA ASP A 96 -20.18 4.41 0.03
C ASP A 96 -19.17 5.06 -0.93
N LEU A 97 -18.92 4.40 -2.06
CA LEU A 97 -17.99 4.87 -3.09
C LEU A 97 -18.55 6.08 -3.85
N ASP A 98 -19.86 6.14 -4.11
CA ASP A 98 -20.48 7.26 -4.82
C ASP A 98 -20.43 8.54 -3.94
N LEU A 99 -20.65 8.37 -2.64
CA LEU A 99 -20.48 9.44 -1.67
C LEU A 99 -19.02 9.90 -1.60
N LEU A 100 -18.05 8.97 -1.67
CA LEU A 100 -16.65 9.34 -1.73
C LEU A 100 -16.38 10.20 -2.96
N ASP A 101 -16.75 9.73 -4.15
CA ASP A 101 -16.54 10.44 -5.41
C ASP A 101 -17.12 11.86 -5.38
N HIS A 102 -18.33 12.00 -4.84
CA HIS A 102 -18.96 13.30 -4.64
C HIS A 102 -18.17 14.24 -3.72
N ILE A 103 -17.69 13.73 -2.57
CA ILE A 103 -16.89 14.53 -1.63
C ILE A 103 -15.57 14.96 -2.29
N LEU A 104 -14.90 14.05 -3.00
CA LEU A 104 -13.63 14.34 -3.64
C LEU A 104 -13.77 15.38 -4.76
N GLY A 105 -14.87 15.33 -5.53
CA GLY A 105 -15.17 16.28 -6.60
C GLY A 105 -15.60 17.66 -6.12
N THR A 106 -16.13 17.78 -4.89
CA THR A 106 -16.60 19.04 -4.32
C THR A 106 -15.62 19.67 -3.33
N TYR A 107 -14.50 18.99 -3.05
CA TYR A 107 -13.53 19.45 -2.07
C TYR A 107 -12.78 20.69 -2.55
N GLU A 108 -13.00 21.81 -1.85
CA GLU A 108 -12.22 23.03 -1.99
C GLU A 108 -11.20 23.11 -0.84
N PRO A 109 -9.88 23.15 -1.13
CA PRO A 109 -8.89 23.28 -0.07
C PRO A 109 -9.04 24.65 0.61
N PRO A 110 -8.87 24.73 1.94
CA PRO A 110 -8.92 26.00 2.64
C PRO A 110 -7.85 26.93 2.06
N HIS A 111 -8.27 28.13 1.64
CA HIS A 111 -7.37 29.15 1.14
C HIS A 111 -6.28 29.39 2.20
N PRO A 112 -4.99 29.28 1.85
CA PRO A 112 -3.92 29.50 2.82
C PRO A 112 -4.02 30.93 3.32
N VAL A 113 -4.55 31.10 4.54
CA VAL A 113 -4.59 32.39 5.22
C VAL A 113 -3.14 32.79 5.42
N ARG A 114 -2.75 33.91 4.79
CA ARG A 114 -1.41 34.48 4.93
C ARG A 114 -1.18 34.72 6.42
N GLY A 115 -0.30 33.93 7.04
CA GLY A 115 0.02 34.07 8.45
C GLY A 115 0.68 35.43 8.67
N TYR A 116 -0.04 36.38 9.29
CA TYR A 116 0.51 37.69 9.64
C TYR A 116 1.39 37.67 10.91
N TYR A 117 1.54 36.51 11.55
CA TYR A 117 2.41 36.35 12.70
C TYR A 117 3.83 36.02 12.24
N GLY A 118 4.75 37.00 12.29
CA GLY A 118 6.17 36.67 12.36
C GLY A 118 7.18 37.64 11.77
N GLN A 119 6.79 38.77 11.16
CA GLN A 119 7.79 39.83 10.88
C GLN A 119 7.98 40.67 12.15
N GLN A 120 8.60 40.06 13.17
CA GLN A 120 9.24 40.85 14.20
C GLN A 120 10.36 41.63 13.53
N VAL A 121 10.10 42.92 13.31
CA VAL A 121 11.11 43.90 12.96
C VAL A 121 12.13 43.84 14.09
N VAL A 122 13.28 43.20 13.85
CA VAL A 122 14.48 43.39 14.68
C VAL A 122 14.94 44.81 14.38
N GLY A 123 14.25 45.77 15.00
CA GLY A 123 14.58 47.17 15.00
C GLY A 123 15.31 47.51 16.28
N GLY A 124 16.62 47.76 16.16
CA GLY A 124 17.34 48.76 16.95
C GLY A 124 17.62 48.42 18.42
N GLY A 125 18.90 48.17 18.71
CA GLY A 125 19.41 48.20 20.07
C GLY A 125 20.94 48.29 20.09
N ALA A 126 21.43 49.53 19.90
CA ALA A 126 22.75 50.08 20.24
C ALA A 126 24.03 49.38 19.74
#